data_AF-A0A7V8NS56-F1
#
_entry.id   AF-A0A7V8NS56-F1
#
_cell.length_a   1.000
_cell.length_b   1.000
_cell.length_c   1.000
_cell.angle_alpha   90.00
_cell.angle_beta   90.00
_cell.angle_gamma   90.00
#
_symmetry.space_group_name_H-M   'P 1'
#
loop_
_entity.id
_entity.type
_entity.pdbx_description
1 polymer ?
#
loop_
_entity_poly.entity_id
_entity_poly.type
_entity_poly.pdbx_seq_one_letter_code
_entity_poly.pdbx_strand_id
1 'polypeptide(L)'
;TASAVALPALIERSPVPVCGVIDPGVEAATRATRTGSVGVIGTKGTIGSSAYQSRLEARGLRTWSQACPMLVHVVEEGLADSPESELLVTQYLSNRPEIDTLILGCTHYPLLSRVIQKAVGADVRLVDSAEVTAETVSSNFDGSPDTFEPGRVVHFVTGDPLAFAHTAAVIGGVDGEIIPLPVTELVAITAE
;
A
#
# COMPACT_ATOMS: atom_id res chain seq x y z
N THR A 1 -4.16 -4.21 -3.12
CA THR A 1 -5.09 -5.02 -3.94
C THR A 1 -4.44 -6.28 -4.50
N ALA A 2 -3.41 -6.21 -5.35
CA ALA A 2 -2.81 -7.41 -5.95
C ALA A 2 -2.34 -8.44 -4.89
N SER A 3 -1.61 -8.00 -3.86
CA SER A 3 -1.19 -8.89 -2.77
C SER A 3 -2.34 -9.52 -1.99
N ALA A 4 -3.51 -8.87 -1.93
CA ALA A 4 -4.67 -9.42 -1.24
C ALA A 4 -5.33 -10.58 -2.00
N VAL A 5 -5.18 -10.60 -3.33
CA VAL A 5 -5.88 -11.54 -4.22
C VAL A 5 -4.93 -12.63 -4.74
N ALA A 6 -3.73 -12.26 -5.16
CA ALA A 6 -2.85 -13.11 -5.95
C ALA A 6 -1.63 -13.64 -5.20
N LEU A 7 -1.29 -13.09 -4.02
CA LEU A 7 -0.04 -13.42 -3.32
C LEU A 7 0.12 -14.93 -3.04
N PRO A 8 -0.88 -15.67 -2.53
CA PRO A 8 -0.72 -17.11 -2.28
C PRO A 8 -0.36 -17.89 -3.54
N ALA A 9 -1.03 -17.60 -4.66
CA ALA A 9 -0.77 -18.25 -5.94
C ALA A 9 0.60 -17.87 -6.53
N LEU A 10 1.06 -16.63 -6.31
CA LEU A 10 2.38 -16.19 -6.75
C LEU A 10 3.50 -16.88 -5.94
N ILE A 11 3.34 -17.03 -4.63
CA ILE A 11 4.31 -17.74 -3.78
C ILE A 11 4.46 -19.20 -4.22
N GLU A 12 3.35 -19.87 -4.54
CA GLU A 12 3.36 -21.28 -4.96
C GLU A 12 4.06 -21.50 -6.31
N ARG A 13 3.95 -20.53 -7.24
CA ARG A 13 4.39 -20.69 -8.63
C ARG A 13 5.72 -20.01 -8.94
N SER A 14 6.21 -19.12 -8.09
CA SER A 14 7.39 -18.30 -8.35
C SER A 14 8.69 -19.07 -8.06
N PRO A 15 9.69 -19.04 -8.96
CA PRO A 15 11.01 -19.61 -8.71
C PRO A 15 11.87 -18.76 -7.77
N VAL A 16 11.41 -17.56 -7.41
CA VAL A 16 12.10 -16.60 -6.53
C VAL A 16 11.22 -16.19 -5.35
N PRO A 17 11.80 -15.75 -4.21
CA PRO A 17 11.05 -15.26 -3.07
C PRO A 17 10.07 -14.14 -3.47
N VAL A 18 8.83 -14.23 -3.00
CA VAL A 18 7.78 -13.24 -3.28
C VAL A 18 7.40 -12.55 -1.97
N CYS A 19 7.60 -11.23 -1.92
CA CYS A 19 7.17 -10.39 -0.79
C CYS A 19 5.88 -9.65 -1.15
N GLY A 20 4.84 -9.81 -0.33
CA GLY A 20 3.65 -8.96 -0.38
C GLY A 20 3.75 -7.77 0.57
N VAL A 21 2.84 -6.82 0.44
CA VAL A 21 2.78 -5.63 1.32
C VAL A 21 1.93 -5.83 2.58
N ILE A 22 1.10 -6.87 2.61
CA ILE A 22 0.11 -7.09 3.68
C ILE A 22 0.78 -7.57 4.96
N ASP A 23 1.58 -8.63 4.86
CA ASP A 23 2.23 -9.23 6.04
C ASP A 23 3.18 -8.24 6.74
N PRO A 24 4.04 -7.48 6.04
CA PRO A 24 4.83 -6.40 6.65
C PRO A 24 3.98 -5.37 7.41
N GLY A 25 2.87 -4.93 6.80
CA GLY A 25 1.94 -3.98 7.42
C GLY A 25 1.26 -4.55 8.67
N VAL A 26 0.85 -5.82 8.64
CA VAL A 26 0.27 -6.53 9.79
C VAL A 26 1.27 -6.65 10.93
N GLU A 27 2.51 -7.03 10.64
CA GLU A 27 3.57 -7.15 11.65
C GLU A 27 3.91 -5.80 12.29
N ALA A 28 4.04 -4.76 11.47
CA ALA A 28 4.28 -3.42 11.98
C ALA A 28 3.14 -2.91 12.87
N ALA A 29 1.88 -3.13 12.47
CA ALA A 29 0.72 -2.77 13.28
C ALA A 29 0.64 -3.56 14.58
N THR A 30 0.97 -4.85 14.54
CA THR A 30 1.00 -5.72 15.73
C THR A 30 2.03 -5.24 16.75
N ARG A 31 3.21 -4.78 16.30
CA ARG A 31 4.22 -4.18 17.18
C ARG A 31 3.84 -2.80 17.70
N ALA A 32 3.09 -2.02 16.91
CA ALA A 32 2.78 -0.62 17.22
C ALA A 32 1.60 -0.46 18.18
N THR A 33 0.59 -1.34 18.11
CA THR A 33 -0.62 -1.23 18.92
C THR A 33 -0.33 -1.48 20.40
N ARG A 34 -0.97 -0.67 21.26
CA ARG A 34 -0.86 -0.73 22.73
C ARG A 34 -2.12 -1.34 23.35
N THR A 35 -3.25 -1.19 22.68
CA THR A 35 -4.60 -1.58 23.11
C THR A 35 -5.14 -2.80 22.37
N GLY A 36 -4.42 -3.25 21.33
CA GLY A 36 -4.84 -4.31 20.43
C GLY A 36 -5.99 -3.91 19.49
N SER A 37 -6.31 -2.62 19.36
CA SER A 37 -7.34 -2.10 18.45
C SER A 37 -6.71 -1.48 17.20
N VAL A 38 -6.83 -2.16 16.07
CA VAL A 38 -6.20 -1.78 14.80
C VAL A 38 -7.26 -1.46 13.75
N GLY A 39 -7.14 -0.29 13.12
CA GLY A 39 -7.89 0.09 11.94
C GLY A 39 -7.15 -0.29 10.66
N VAL A 40 -7.89 -0.58 9.58
CA VAL A 40 -7.35 -0.78 8.23
C VAL A 40 -8.18 -0.02 7.22
N ILE A 41 -7.57 0.89 6.47
CA ILE A 41 -8.21 1.52 5.31
C ILE A 41 -7.59 1.01 4.01
N GLY A 42 -8.41 0.85 2.97
CA GLY A 42 -7.94 0.35 1.69
C GLY A 42 -8.92 0.53 0.55
N THR A 43 -8.61 -0.04 -0.60
CA THR A 43 -9.54 -0.14 -1.74
C THR A 43 -10.68 -1.11 -1.42
N LYS A 44 -11.79 -1.04 -2.15
CA LYS A 44 -12.90 -2.01 -2.02
C LYS A 44 -12.40 -3.46 -2.15
N GLY A 45 -11.54 -3.73 -3.12
CA GLY A 45 -10.97 -5.08 -3.32
C GLY A 45 -10.08 -5.53 -2.17
N THR A 46 -9.25 -4.62 -1.62
CA THR A 46 -8.39 -4.96 -0.47
C THR A 46 -9.21 -5.25 0.77
N ILE A 47 -10.16 -4.37 1.14
CA ILE A 47 -10.99 -4.57 2.33
C ILE A 47 -11.95 -5.75 2.17
N GLY A 48 -12.56 -5.91 0.99
CA GLY A 48 -13.48 -7.01 0.70
C GLY A 48 -12.82 -8.39 0.64
N SER A 49 -11.50 -8.47 0.46
CA SER A 49 -10.76 -9.74 0.54
C SER A 49 -10.59 -10.28 1.97
N SER A 50 -10.79 -9.43 2.98
CA SER A 50 -10.50 -9.74 4.38
C SER A 50 -9.05 -10.13 4.68
N ALA A 51 -8.10 -9.86 3.78
CA ALA A 51 -6.72 -10.34 3.89
C ALA A 51 -5.97 -9.73 5.09
N TYR A 52 -6.18 -8.45 5.39
CA TYR A 52 -5.62 -7.81 6.60
C TYR A 52 -6.34 -8.29 7.86
N GLN A 53 -7.68 -8.28 7.82
CA GLN A 53 -8.55 -8.57 8.95
C GLN A 53 -8.28 -9.97 9.50
N SER A 54 -8.30 -10.98 8.63
CA SER A 54 -8.00 -12.37 9.01
C SER A 54 -6.63 -12.54 9.68
N ARG A 55 -5.59 -11.84 9.21
CA ARG A 55 -4.23 -11.91 9.77
C ARG A 55 -4.10 -11.20 11.11
N LEU A 56 -4.76 -10.06 11.28
CA LEU A 56 -4.78 -9.32 12.55
C LEU A 56 -5.61 -10.07 13.60
N GLU A 57 -6.77 -10.60 13.23
CA GLU A 57 -7.65 -11.39 14.10
C GLU A 57 -6.98 -12.71 14.53
N ALA A 58 -6.24 -13.37 13.63
CA ALA A 58 -5.45 -14.56 13.98
C ALA A 58 -4.36 -14.27 15.03
N ARG A 59 -3.95 -13.00 15.17
CA ARG A 59 -3.02 -12.52 16.22
C ARG A 59 -3.76 -12.03 17.48
N GLY A 60 -5.08 -12.20 17.55
CA GLY A 60 -5.92 -11.79 18.68
C GLY A 60 -6.25 -10.30 18.72
N LEU A 61 -6.01 -9.56 17.63
CA LEU A 61 -6.25 -8.11 17.57
C LEU A 61 -7.70 -7.81 17.16
N ARG A 62 -8.28 -6.77 17.77
CA ARG A 62 -9.60 -6.23 17.36
C ARG A 62 -9.40 -5.38 16.12
N THR A 63 -10.06 -5.75 15.03
CA THR A 63 -9.87 -5.09 13.75
C THR A 63 -11.12 -4.32 13.33
N TRP A 64 -10.93 -3.05 12.96
CA TRP A 64 -11.91 -2.27 12.20
C TRP A 64 -11.39 -2.06 10.79
N SER A 65 -12.24 -2.16 9.78
CA SER A 65 -11.82 -1.98 8.39
C SER A 65 -12.79 -1.14 7.59
N GLN A 66 -12.27 -0.28 6.73
CA GLN A 66 -13.06 0.67 5.94
C GLN A 66 -12.53 0.80 4.53
N ALA A 67 -13.39 0.57 3.54
CA ALA A 67 -13.08 0.84 2.15
C ALA A 67 -13.20 2.34 1.87
N CYS A 68 -12.18 2.92 1.25
CA CYS A 68 -12.09 4.35 0.95
C CYS A 68 -11.89 4.59 -0.56
N PRO A 69 -12.82 4.15 -1.44
CA PRO A 69 -12.60 4.08 -2.88
C PRO A 69 -12.22 5.41 -3.55
N MET A 70 -12.68 6.55 -3.02
CA MET A 70 -12.42 7.85 -3.65
C MET A 70 -11.03 8.42 -3.33
N LEU A 71 -10.33 7.90 -2.31
CA LEU A 71 -9.04 8.47 -1.90
C LEU A 71 -7.93 8.25 -2.92
N VAL A 72 -8.00 7.19 -3.74
CA VAL A 72 -7.06 6.98 -4.85
C VAL A 72 -7.18 8.12 -5.86
N HIS A 73 -8.41 8.42 -6.31
CA HIS A 73 -8.65 9.48 -7.28
C HIS A 73 -8.24 10.86 -6.76
N VAL A 74 -8.51 11.15 -5.47
CA VAL A 74 -8.05 12.41 -4.86
C VAL A 74 -6.53 12.55 -4.93
N VAL A 75 -5.80 11.47 -4.67
CA VAL A 75 -4.33 11.49 -4.73
C VAL A 75 -3.84 11.64 -6.16
N GLU A 76 -4.40 10.90 -7.11
CA GLU A 76 -3.99 10.95 -8.52
C GLU A 76 -4.25 12.32 -9.16
N GLU A 77 -5.28 13.05 -8.70
CA GLU A 77 -5.60 14.42 -9.13
C GLU A 77 -4.79 15.50 -8.37
N GLY A 78 -3.85 15.12 -7.51
CA GLY A 78 -3.00 16.07 -6.77
C GLY A 78 -3.73 16.84 -5.66
N LEU A 79 -4.83 16.29 -5.16
CA LEU A 79 -5.69 16.93 -4.17
C LEU A 79 -5.42 16.44 -2.74
N ALA A 80 -4.25 15.85 -2.47
CA ALA A 80 -3.96 15.20 -1.18
C ALA A 80 -3.98 16.13 0.05
N ASP A 81 -3.69 17.42 -0.14
CA ASP A 81 -3.74 18.47 0.89
C ASP A 81 -4.93 19.44 0.70
N SER A 82 -5.98 19.01 0.00
CA SER A 82 -7.12 19.87 -0.34
C SER A 82 -8.28 19.74 0.66
N PRO A 83 -9.20 20.73 0.74
CA PRO A 83 -10.43 20.62 1.53
C PRO A 83 -11.29 19.40 1.18
N GLU A 84 -11.30 18.97 -0.09
CA GLU A 84 -12.00 17.78 -0.58
C GLU A 84 -11.45 16.51 0.05
N SER A 85 -10.11 16.40 0.16
CA SER A 85 -9.47 15.27 0.83
C SER A 85 -9.82 15.21 2.32
N GLU A 86 -9.81 16.36 3.01
CA GLU A 86 -10.17 16.43 4.44
C GLU A 86 -11.62 15.98 4.66
N LEU A 87 -12.55 16.42 3.80
CA LEU A 87 -13.95 16.04 3.86
C LEU A 87 -14.15 14.54 3.67
N LEU A 88 -13.54 13.96 2.61
CA LEU A 88 -13.67 12.54 2.31
C LEU A 88 -13.06 11.66 3.39
N VAL A 89 -11.88 12.00 3.88
CA VAL A 89 -11.20 11.27 4.96
C VAL A 89 -12.05 11.34 6.24
N THR A 90 -12.54 12.51 6.62
CA THR A 90 -13.43 12.66 7.78
C THR A 90 -14.69 11.81 7.63
N GLN A 91 -15.31 11.83 6.46
CA GLN A 91 -16.51 11.03 6.19
C GLN A 91 -16.24 9.52 6.33
N TYR A 92 -15.17 9.01 5.72
CA TYR A 92 -14.82 7.59 5.81
C TYR A 92 -14.49 7.15 7.24
N LEU A 93 -13.87 8.02 8.04
CA LEU A 93 -13.38 7.68 9.38
C LEU A 93 -14.35 8.07 10.51
N SER A 94 -15.50 8.67 10.17
CA SER A 94 -16.48 9.22 11.11
C SER A 94 -17.06 8.20 12.09
N ASN A 95 -17.37 6.99 11.61
CA ASN A 95 -17.99 5.92 12.41
C ASN A 95 -16.99 4.87 12.89
N ARG A 96 -15.68 5.17 12.90
CA ARG A 96 -14.69 4.22 13.42
C ARG A 96 -14.85 4.06 14.94
N PRO A 97 -14.63 2.86 15.49
CA PRO A 97 -14.44 2.70 16.93
C PRO A 97 -13.09 3.29 17.36
N GLU A 98 -12.85 3.37 18.66
CA GLU A 98 -11.53 3.72 19.17
C GLU A 98 -10.47 2.70 18.68
N ILE A 99 -9.47 3.24 17.98
CA ILE A 99 -8.28 2.53 17.49
C ILE A 99 -7.06 3.32 17.96
N ASP A 100 -5.93 2.64 18.17
CA ASP A 100 -4.65 3.31 18.47
C ASP A 100 -3.64 3.17 17.32
N THR A 101 -3.98 2.37 16.31
CA THR A 101 -3.12 2.07 15.16
C THR A 101 -3.99 1.99 13.92
N LEU A 102 -3.55 2.58 12.80
CA LEU A 102 -4.26 2.56 11.52
C LEU A 102 -3.29 2.17 10.39
N ILE A 103 -3.60 1.07 9.70
CA ILE A 103 -2.86 0.63 8.51
C ILE A 103 -3.35 1.38 7.28
N LEU A 104 -2.40 2.00 6.56
CA LEU A 104 -2.60 2.58 5.23
C LEU A 104 -2.47 1.48 4.17
N GLY A 105 -3.54 0.70 3.97
CA GLY A 105 -3.56 -0.50 3.13
C GLY A 105 -3.67 -0.27 1.62
N CYS A 106 -3.31 0.92 1.14
CA CYS A 106 -3.27 1.29 -0.27
C CYS A 106 -1.99 2.10 -0.53
N THR A 107 -1.34 1.88 -1.68
CA THR A 107 -0.09 2.57 -2.06
C THR A 107 -0.22 4.09 -2.15
N HIS A 108 -1.43 4.61 -2.33
CA HIS A 108 -1.68 6.06 -2.45
C HIS A 108 -1.83 6.76 -1.11
N TYR A 109 -2.23 6.03 -0.06
CA TYR A 109 -2.66 6.65 1.19
C TYR A 109 -1.55 7.28 2.04
N PRO A 110 -0.26 6.92 1.92
CA PRO A 110 0.82 7.67 2.56
C PRO A 110 0.83 9.16 2.22
N LEU A 111 0.43 9.53 0.99
CA LEU A 111 0.33 10.93 0.57
C LEU A 111 -0.80 11.69 1.28
N LEU A 112 -1.77 10.98 1.86
CA LEU A 112 -2.85 11.53 2.67
C LEU A 112 -2.54 11.48 4.17
N SER A 113 -1.33 11.08 4.59
CA SER A 113 -1.02 10.83 6.01
C SER A 113 -1.34 12.02 6.90
N ARG A 114 -1.08 13.25 6.43
CA ARG A 114 -1.38 14.47 7.18
C ARG A 114 -2.88 14.63 7.45
N VAL A 115 -3.71 14.55 6.42
CA VAL A 115 -5.17 14.70 6.55
C VAL A 115 -5.80 13.52 7.30
N ILE A 116 -5.27 12.31 7.12
CA ILE A 116 -5.67 11.12 7.86
C ILE A 116 -5.31 11.28 9.35
N GLN A 117 -4.09 11.69 9.68
CA GLN A 117 -3.65 11.90 11.06
C GLN A 117 -4.55 12.93 11.77
N LYS A 118 -4.89 14.03 11.09
CA LYS A 118 -5.81 15.06 11.61
C LYS A 118 -7.17 14.47 11.97
N ALA A 119 -7.71 13.57 11.13
CA ALA A 119 -9.01 12.94 11.34
C ALA A 119 -8.99 11.87 12.45
N VAL A 120 -7.90 11.10 12.57
CA VAL A 120 -7.83 10.04 13.59
C VAL A 120 -7.34 10.50 14.96
N GLY A 121 -6.65 11.64 15.03
CA GLY A 121 -6.05 12.19 16.24
C GLY A 121 -4.57 11.80 16.39
N ALA A 122 -3.81 12.58 17.17
CA ALA A 122 -2.36 12.44 17.31
C ALA A 122 -1.91 11.15 18.02
N ASP A 123 -2.80 10.51 18.80
CA ASP A 123 -2.47 9.30 19.56
C ASP A 123 -2.53 8.01 18.71
N VAL A 124 -3.08 8.10 17.49
CA VAL A 124 -3.19 6.97 16.57
C VAL A 124 -1.92 6.87 15.72
N ARG A 125 -1.24 5.72 15.80
CA ARG A 125 -0.07 5.42 14.96
C ARG A 125 -0.50 5.02 13.56
N LEU A 126 -0.12 5.79 12.55
CA LEU A 126 -0.27 5.37 11.15
C LEU A 126 0.83 4.37 10.78
N VAL A 127 0.47 3.30 10.06
CA VAL A 127 1.41 2.32 9.51
C VAL A 127 1.40 2.44 8.00
N ASP A 128 2.52 2.89 7.43
CA ASP A 128 2.75 2.91 5.98
C ASP A 128 3.23 1.53 5.51
N SER A 129 2.44 0.90 4.63
CA SER A 129 2.79 -0.42 4.09
C SER A 129 4.03 -0.37 3.18
N ALA A 130 4.34 0.76 2.54
CA ALA A 130 5.47 0.90 1.64
C ALA A 130 6.80 0.85 2.41
N GLU A 131 6.93 1.68 3.45
CA GLU A 131 8.11 1.77 4.31
C GLU A 131 8.46 0.40 4.94
N VAL A 132 7.48 -0.23 5.59
CA VAL A 132 7.70 -1.52 6.27
C VAL A 132 7.94 -2.67 5.30
N THR A 133 7.43 -2.59 4.07
CA THR A 133 7.75 -3.57 3.02
C THR A 133 9.20 -3.39 2.56
N ALA A 134 9.67 -2.16 2.35
CA ALA A 134 11.05 -1.89 1.96
C ALA A 134 12.03 -2.40 3.03
N GLU A 135 11.75 -2.15 4.32
CA GLU A 135 12.51 -2.69 5.45
C GLU A 135 12.53 -4.22 5.44
N THR A 136 11.37 -4.85 5.23
CA THR A 136 11.25 -6.32 5.19
C THR A 136 12.08 -6.90 4.05
N VAL A 137 11.99 -6.33 2.85
CA VAL A 137 12.77 -6.76 1.69
C VAL A 137 14.26 -6.57 1.95
N SER A 138 14.68 -5.43 2.50
CA SER A 138 16.10 -5.17 2.84
C SER A 138 16.64 -6.19 3.85
N SER A 139 15.83 -6.60 4.83
CA SER A 139 16.24 -7.57 5.85
C SER A 139 16.45 -9.00 5.32
N ASN A 140 15.98 -9.30 4.10
CA ASN A 140 16.16 -10.60 3.46
C ASN A 140 17.48 -10.71 2.67
N PHE A 141 18.29 -9.65 2.60
CA PHE A 141 19.59 -9.66 1.94
C PHE A 141 20.74 -9.68 2.96
N ASP A 142 21.74 -10.53 2.69
CA ASP A 142 22.98 -10.55 3.45
C ASP A 142 23.92 -9.43 2.95
N GLY A 143 23.89 -8.26 3.59
CA GLY A 143 24.79 -7.13 3.26
C GLY A 143 24.18 -5.75 3.53
N SER A 144 25.02 -4.73 3.69
CA SER A 144 24.54 -3.33 3.71
C SER A 144 24.16 -2.91 2.29
N PRO A 145 23.11 -2.09 2.07
CA PRO A 145 22.82 -1.48 0.76
C PRO A 145 24.05 -0.89 0.06
N ASP A 146 25.00 -0.34 0.85
CA ASP A 146 26.23 0.27 0.36
C ASP A 146 27.25 -0.71 -0.24
N THR A 147 27.02 -2.02 -0.11
CA THR A 147 27.88 -3.07 -0.68
C THR A 147 27.47 -3.50 -2.09
N PHE A 148 26.32 -3.01 -2.57
CA PHE A 148 25.83 -3.30 -3.91
C PHE A 148 26.23 -2.18 -4.88
N GLU A 149 26.57 -2.54 -6.12
CA GLU A 149 26.70 -1.57 -7.20
C GLU A 149 25.36 -0.85 -7.43
N PRO A 150 25.36 0.44 -7.80
CA PRO A 150 24.13 1.17 -8.10
C PRO A 150 23.28 0.44 -9.16
N GLY A 151 22.04 0.13 -8.80
CA GLY A 151 21.08 -0.49 -9.70
C GLY A 151 20.58 0.48 -10.79
N ARG A 152 19.87 -0.08 -11.77
CA ARG A 152 19.11 0.69 -12.76
C ARG A 152 17.62 0.55 -12.51
N VAL A 153 16.89 1.66 -12.49
CA VAL A 153 15.42 1.68 -12.39
C VAL A 153 14.81 1.74 -13.79
N VAL A 154 13.86 0.85 -14.06
CA VAL A 154 13.09 0.80 -15.32
C VAL A 154 11.62 0.53 -14.98
N HIS A 155 10.73 1.36 -15.51
CA HIS A 155 9.29 1.28 -15.31
C HIS A 155 8.60 0.76 -16.57
N PHE A 156 8.10 -0.47 -16.53
CA PHE A 156 7.28 -1.02 -17.61
C PHE A 156 5.80 -0.69 -17.36
N VAL A 157 5.13 -0.10 -18.34
CA VAL A 157 3.73 0.35 -18.22
C VAL A 157 2.89 -0.21 -19.35
N THR A 158 1.75 -0.83 -19.01
CA THR A 158 0.82 -1.40 -20.00
C THR A 158 -0.21 -0.40 -20.52
N GLY A 159 -0.37 0.73 -19.82
CA GLY A 159 -1.20 1.85 -20.23
C GLY A 159 -0.43 2.91 -21.02
N ASP A 160 -0.96 4.13 -21.04
CA ASP A 160 -0.33 5.27 -21.69
C ASP A 160 0.87 5.79 -20.87
N PRO A 161 2.10 5.80 -21.43
CA PRO A 161 3.29 6.28 -20.71
C PRO A 161 3.22 7.75 -20.29
N LEU A 162 2.52 8.60 -21.05
CA LEU A 162 2.38 10.02 -20.72
C LEU A 162 1.45 10.22 -19.52
N ALA A 163 0.32 9.50 -19.47
CA ALA A 163 -0.56 9.47 -18.32
C ALA A 163 0.17 8.93 -17.08
N PHE A 164 0.95 7.86 -17.22
CA PHE A 164 1.79 7.35 -16.12
C PHE A 164 2.78 8.41 -15.62
N ALA A 165 3.52 9.05 -16.53
CA ALA A 165 4.48 10.09 -16.16
C ALA A 165 3.81 11.28 -15.45
N HIS A 166 2.60 11.66 -15.90
CA HIS A 166 1.81 12.70 -15.25
C HIS A 166 1.44 12.33 -13.82
N THR A 167 0.81 11.16 -13.61
CA THR A 167 0.46 10.69 -12.26
C THR A 167 1.69 10.50 -11.38
N ALA A 168 2.78 9.95 -11.93
CA ALA A 168 4.04 9.80 -11.23
C ALA A 168 4.56 11.14 -10.70
N ALA A 169 4.53 12.19 -11.50
CA ALA A 169 4.94 13.53 -11.09
C ALA A 169 4.10 14.09 -9.93
N VAL A 170 2.84 13.68 -9.82
CA VAL A 170 1.94 14.06 -8.71
C VAL A 170 2.28 13.32 -7.41
N ILE A 171 2.61 12.03 -7.49
CA ILE A 171 2.73 11.15 -6.30
C ILE A 171 4.15 11.04 -5.70
N GLY A 172 5.15 11.71 -6.28
CA GLY A 172 6.52 11.72 -5.75
C GLY A 172 7.63 11.66 -6.79
N GLY A 173 7.28 11.60 -8.08
CA GLY A 173 8.21 11.41 -9.18
C GLY A 173 8.59 9.95 -9.39
N VAL A 174 9.22 9.67 -10.52
CA VAL A 174 9.83 8.37 -10.84
C VAL A 174 11.21 8.61 -11.45
N ASP A 175 12.18 7.83 -11.01
CA ASP A 175 13.53 7.81 -11.57
C ASP A 175 13.62 6.80 -12.72
N GLY A 176 14.59 7.01 -13.62
CA GLY A 176 14.88 6.04 -14.68
C GLY A 176 13.94 6.09 -15.88
N GLU A 177 13.95 5.01 -16.65
CA GLU A 177 13.28 4.95 -17.97
C GLU A 177 11.84 4.42 -17.86
N ILE A 178 10.91 5.04 -18.59
CA ILE A 178 9.53 4.54 -18.74
C ILE A 178 9.42 3.86 -20.11
N ILE A 179 9.13 2.56 -20.09
CA ILE A 179 9.03 1.71 -21.29
C ILE A 179 7.58 1.22 -21.43
N PRO A 180 6.89 1.49 -22.56
CA PRO A 180 5.59 0.88 -22.82
C PRO A 180 5.74 -0.63 -23.02
N LEU A 181 4.87 -1.41 -22.39
CA LEU A 181 4.80 -2.86 -22.52
C LEU A 181 3.34 -3.27 -22.80
N PRO A 182 2.91 -3.33 -24.08
CA PRO A 182 1.55 -3.68 -24.43
C PRO A 182 1.12 -5.03 -23.86
N VAL A 183 -0.13 -5.13 -23.39
CA VAL A 183 -0.66 -6.40 -22.84
C VAL A 183 -0.61 -7.54 -23.86
N THR A 184 -0.70 -7.23 -25.16
CA THR A 184 -0.54 -8.21 -26.24
C THR A 184 0.82 -8.88 -26.25
N GLU A 185 1.87 -8.17 -25.86
CA GLU A 185 3.23 -8.74 -25.76
C GLU A 185 3.39 -9.59 -24.50
N LEU A 186 2.75 -9.19 -23.38
CA LEU A 186 2.74 -9.98 -22.14
C LEU A 186 2.10 -11.36 -22.34
N VAL A 187 0.97 -11.43 -23.05
CA VAL A 187 0.26 -12.70 -23.30
C VAL A 187 1.14 -13.67 -24.08
N ALA A 188 1.95 -13.18 -25.04
CA ALA A 188 2.86 -14.02 -25.82
C ALA A 188 3.95 -14.65 -24.95
N ILE A 189 4.47 -13.92 -23.94
CA ILE A 189 5.50 -14.41 -23.02
C ILE A 189 4.96 -15.49 -22.07
N THR A 190 3.68 -15.44 -21.70
CA THR A 190 3.05 -16.40 -20.78
C THR A 190 2.49 -17.66 -21.46
N ALA A 191 2.54 -17.72 -22.80
CA ALA A 191 2.01 -18.83 -23.60
C ALA A 191 3.06 -19.92 -23.89
N GLU A 192 4.32 -19.69 -23.51
CA GLU A 192 5.44 -20.66 -23.51
C GLU A 192 5.68 -21.22 -22.10
#